data_AF-A0AAU9ER99-F1
#
_entry.id   AF-A0AAU9ER99-F1
#
_cell.length_a   1.000
_cell.length_b   1.000
_cell.length_c   1.000
_cell.angle_alpha   90.00
_cell.angle_beta   90.00
_cell.angle_gamma   90.00
#
_symmetry.space_group_name_H-M   'P 1'
#
loop_
_entity.id
_entity.type
_entity.pdbx_description
1 polymer ?
#
loop_
_entity_poly.entity_id
_entity_poly.type
_entity_poly.pdbx_seq_one_letter_code
_entity_poly.pdbx_strand_id
1 'polypeptide(L)'
;MYRITVMKLEPKEFSLDELCTLTGMSKRTVRFYIQRELVDRPLGSGKGAHYTQDHLSQLLTIRKWKKAGLSLERISELLREGEESAPPPRPRREGAVEVWSHLNIADGVELHIQPGRAGLGPEEVRELFRKTMEAYRSIKTDEGNK
;
A
#
# COMPACT_ATOMS: atom_id res chain seq x y z
N MET A 1 26.49 1.84 2.38
CA MET A 1 26.03 3.23 2.19
C MET A 1 26.00 3.51 0.68
N TYR A 2 24.92 3.13 0.00
CA TYR A 2 24.77 3.39 -1.44
C TYR A 2 23.70 4.45 -1.62
N ARG A 3 24.14 5.66 -1.99
CA ARG A 3 23.28 6.77 -2.43
C ARG A 3 22.58 6.32 -3.71
N ILE A 4 21.27 6.16 -3.65
CA ILE A 4 20.45 5.89 -4.82
C ILE A 4 20.53 7.14 -5.70
N THR A 5 21.22 7.00 -6.82
CA THR A 5 21.29 8.01 -7.87
C THR A 5 19.87 8.29 -8.36
N VAL A 6 19.33 9.44 -7.98
CA VAL A 6 18.22 10.09 -8.66
C VAL A 6 18.61 10.26 -10.14
N MET A 7 18.15 9.33 -10.97
CA MET A 7 18.17 9.48 -12.42
C MET A 7 17.30 10.69 -12.75
N LYS A 8 17.93 11.80 -13.13
CA LYS A 8 17.27 12.88 -13.86
C LYS A 8 16.69 12.26 -15.14
N LEU A 9 15.40 11.97 -15.12
CA LEU A 9 14.64 11.72 -16.34
C LEU A 9 14.43 13.08 -17.00
N GLU A 10 14.98 13.23 -18.20
CA GLU A 10 14.61 14.33 -19.11
C GLU A 10 13.08 14.52 -19.11
N PRO A 11 12.56 15.75 -19.16
CA PRO A 11 11.12 16.00 -19.16
C PRO A 11 10.53 15.43 -20.45
N LYS A 12 10.16 14.14 -20.39
CA LYS A 12 9.56 13.44 -21.50
C LYS A 12 8.09 13.80 -21.54
N GLU A 13 7.72 14.50 -22.60
CA GLU A 13 6.34 14.82 -22.90
C GLU A 13 5.73 13.66 -23.69
N PHE A 14 4.51 13.31 -23.31
CA PHE A 14 3.70 12.26 -23.90
C PHE A 14 2.39 12.88 -24.39
N SER A 15 1.92 12.40 -25.53
CA SER A 15 0.55 12.57 -25.98
C SER A 15 -0.40 11.68 -25.16
N LEU A 16 -1.70 11.99 -25.23
CA LEU A 16 -2.73 11.14 -24.62
C LEU A 16 -2.70 9.70 -25.18
N ASP A 17 -2.41 9.54 -26.48
CA ASP A 17 -2.34 8.25 -27.15
C ASP A 17 -1.15 7.40 -26.65
N GLU A 18 0.01 8.02 -26.45
CA GLU A 18 1.18 7.35 -25.87
C GLU A 18 0.94 6.95 -24.42
N LEU A 19 0.32 7.82 -23.61
CA LEU A 19 -0.08 7.45 -22.24
C LEU A 19 -1.02 6.24 -22.23
N CYS A 20 -2.04 6.23 -23.08
CA CYS A 20 -2.95 5.09 -23.20
C CYS A 20 -2.21 3.81 -23.57
N THR A 21 -1.24 3.89 -24.48
CA THR A 21 -0.43 2.75 -24.91
C THR A 21 0.44 2.22 -23.78
N LEU A 22 1.14 3.11 -23.06
CA LEU A 22 2.04 2.76 -21.95
C LEU A 22 1.28 2.23 -20.74
N THR A 23 0.13 2.82 -20.43
CA THR A 23 -0.67 2.46 -19.25
C THR A 23 -1.67 1.35 -19.53
N GLY A 24 -1.91 0.97 -20.79
CA GLY A 24 -2.96 0.04 -21.21
C GLY A 24 -4.37 0.51 -20.84
N MET A 25 -4.58 1.83 -20.67
CA MET A 25 -5.87 2.42 -20.32
C MET A 25 -6.52 3.09 -21.51
N SER A 26 -7.86 3.12 -21.52
CA SER A 26 -8.60 3.89 -22.54
C SER A 26 -8.48 5.40 -22.31
N LYS A 27 -8.61 6.20 -23.37
CA LYS A 27 -8.70 7.67 -23.28
C LYS A 27 -9.80 8.12 -22.32
N ARG A 28 -10.93 7.40 -22.29
CA ARG A 28 -12.05 7.66 -21.39
C ARG A 28 -11.64 7.48 -19.93
N THR A 29 -10.89 6.43 -19.61
CA THR A 29 -10.40 6.16 -18.25
C THR A 29 -9.41 7.21 -17.78
N VAL A 30 -8.46 7.59 -18.63
CA VAL A 30 -7.47 8.63 -18.31
C VAL A 30 -8.17 9.96 -18.04
N ARG A 31 -9.07 10.40 -18.93
CA ARG A 31 -9.84 11.64 -18.72
C ARG A 31 -10.71 11.60 -17.47
N PHE A 32 -11.31 10.45 -17.17
CA PHE A 32 -12.08 10.25 -15.95
C PHE A 32 -11.23 10.42 -14.68
N TYR A 33 -10.00 9.90 -14.66
CA TYR A 33 -9.10 10.09 -13.52
C TYR A 33 -8.62 11.54 -13.37
N ILE A 34 -8.35 12.23 -14.47
CA ILE A 34 -8.02 13.67 -14.46
C ILE A 34 -9.21 14.48 -13.91
N GLN A 35 -10.44 14.18 -14.36
CA GLN A 35 -11.64 14.88 -13.89
C GLN A 35 -11.91 14.64 -12.39
N ARG A 36 -11.54 13.46 -11.86
CA ARG A 36 -11.62 13.16 -10.43
C ARG A 36 -10.41 13.64 -9.63
N GLU A 37 -9.52 14.40 -10.25
CA GLU A 37 -8.30 14.94 -9.62
C GLU A 37 -7.41 13.84 -9.02
N LEU A 38 -7.47 12.63 -9.59
CA LEU A 38 -6.59 11.50 -9.25
C LEU A 38 -5.27 11.55 -10.02
N VAL A 39 -5.27 12.28 -11.14
CA VAL A 39 -4.12 12.51 -12.00
C VAL A 39 -4.09 14.00 -12.28
N ASP A 40 -2.89 14.57 -12.33
CA ASP A 40 -2.75 15.99 -12.59
C ASP A 40 -3.31 16.37 -13.98
N ARG A 41 -3.70 17.63 -14.10
CA ARG A 41 -4.23 18.15 -15.36
C ARG A 41 -3.10 18.22 -16.37
N PRO A 42 -3.37 17.90 -17.65
CA PRO A 42 -2.36 18.03 -18.69
C PRO A 42 -1.83 19.46 -18.76
N LEU A 43 -0.57 19.58 -19.15
CA LEU A 43 0.04 20.86 -19.44
C LEU A 43 -0.38 21.33 -20.84
N GLY A 44 -0.65 22.62 -20.99
CA GLY A 44 -1.16 23.18 -22.25
C GLY A 44 -2.69 23.07 -22.42
N SER A 45 -3.20 23.56 -23.55
CA SER A 45 -4.65 23.63 -23.82
C SER A 45 -5.01 23.14 -25.23
N GLY A 46 -6.17 22.50 -25.35
CA GLY A 46 -6.71 22.03 -26.62
C GLY A 46 -5.79 21.03 -27.33
N LYS A 47 -5.34 21.36 -28.55
CA LYS A 47 -4.45 20.52 -29.36
C LYS A 47 -2.99 20.51 -28.85
N GLY A 48 -2.61 21.41 -27.96
CA GLY A 48 -1.27 21.48 -27.36
C GLY A 48 -1.15 20.80 -26.00
N ALA A 49 -2.17 20.04 -25.59
CA ALA A 49 -2.17 19.35 -24.30
C ALA A 49 -1.16 18.19 -24.30
N HIS A 50 -0.19 18.23 -23.40
CA HIS A 50 0.84 17.21 -23.22
C HIS A 50 0.93 16.74 -21.77
N TYR A 51 1.51 15.56 -21.58
CA TYR A 51 1.61 14.90 -20.29
C TYR A 51 3.07 14.58 -19.98
N THR A 52 3.52 14.91 -18.79
CA THR A 52 4.85 14.54 -18.29
C THR A 52 4.91 13.10 -17.78
N GLN A 53 6.12 12.68 -17.43
CA GLN A 53 6.41 11.44 -16.72
C GLN A 53 5.61 11.28 -15.41
N ASP A 54 5.27 12.37 -14.72
CA ASP A 54 4.51 12.33 -13.47
C ASP A 54 3.07 11.85 -13.69
N HIS A 55 2.43 12.27 -14.79
CA HIS A 55 1.11 11.73 -15.14
C HIS A 55 1.17 10.23 -15.42
N LEU A 56 2.25 9.76 -16.05
CA LEU A 56 2.45 8.33 -16.31
C LEU A 56 2.62 7.56 -15.00
N SER A 57 3.43 8.05 -14.06
CA SER A 57 3.62 7.39 -12.76
C SER A 57 2.31 7.33 -11.97
N GLN A 58 1.54 8.42 -11.91
CA GLN A 58 0.21 8.46 -11.28
C GLN A 58 -0.73 7.41 -11.88
N LEU A 59 -0.83 7.34 -13.21
CA LEU A 59 -1.69 6.36 -13.88
C LEU A 59 -1.27 4.91 -13.61
N LEU A 60 0.05 4.63 -13.58
CA LEU A 60 0.56 3.29 -13.27
C LEU A 60 0.29 2.91 -11.80
N THR A 61 0.41 3.85 -10.88
CA THR A 61 0.08 3.65 -9.45
C THR A 61 -1.40 3.35 -9.26
N ILE A 62 -2.29 4.13 -9.88
CA ILE A 62 -3.74 3.86 -9.88
C ILE A 62 -4.03 2.47 -10.46
N ARG A 63 -3.37 2.09 -11.57
CA ARG A 63 -3.53 0.75 -12.17
C ARG A 63 -3.13 -0.35 -11.18
N LYS A 64 -2.00 -0.19 -10.50
CA LYS A 64 -1.47 -1.15 -9.52
C LYS A 64 -2.49 -1.37 -8.39
N TRP A 65 -3.02 -0.29 -7.81
CA TRP A 65 -3.97 -0.39 -6.70
C TRP A 65 -5.36 -0.85 -7.12
N LYS A 66 -5.84 -0.44 -8.29
CA LYS A 66 -7.10 -0.97 -8.85
C LYS A 66 -6.99 -2.47 -9.10
N LYS A 67 -5.84 -2.96 -9.62
CA LYS A 67 -5.58 -4.41 -9.77
C LYS A 67 -5.51 -5.13 -8.42
N ALA A 68 -5.10 -4.42 -7.36
CA ALA A 68 -5.15 -4.93 -6.00
C ALA A 68 -6.55 -4.93 -5.38
N GLY A 69 -7.57 -4.40 -6.07
CA GLY A 69 -8.97 -4.43 -5.63
C GLY A 69 -9.39 -3.24 -4.78
N LEU A 70 -8.60 -2.17 -4.75
CA LEU A 70 -8.96 -0.96 -4.01
C LEU A 70 -10.06 -0.17 -4.75
N SER A 71 -10.92 0.50 -3.97
CA SER A 71 -11.86 1.49 -4.49
C SER A 71 -11.13 2.76 -4.92
N LEU A 72 -11.73 3.53 -5.83
CA LEU A 72 -11.15 4.80 -6.31
C LEU A 72 -11.06 5.85 -5.20
N GLU A 73 -11.99 5.84 -4.25
CA GLU A 73 -11.97 6.71 -3.07
C GLU A 73 -10.73 6.42 -2.21
N ARG A 74 -10.46 5.15 -1.93
CA ARG A 74 -9.27 4.77 -1.17
C ARG A 74 -7.98 5.08 -1.93
N ILE A 75 -7.97 4.90 -3.24
CA ILE A 75 -6.84 5.30 -4.09
C ILE A 75 -6.60 6.81 -3.98
N SER A 76 -7.66 7.63 -3.99
CA SER A 76 -7.55 9.08 -3.83
C SER A 76 -6.93 9.48 -2.50
N GLU A 77 -7.32 8.84 -1.40
CA GLU A 77 -6.75 9.09 -0.07
C GLU A 77 -5.25 8.78 -0.05
N LEU A 78 -4.86 7.62 -0.59
CA LEU A 78 -3.46 7.18 -0.63
C LEU A 78 -2.59 8.08 -1.51
N LEU A 79 -3.11 8.58 -2.65
CA LEU A 79 -2.40 9.55 -3.47
C LEU A 79 -2.17 10.88 -2.74
N ARG A 80 -3.10 11.28 -1.85
CA ARG A 80 -2.99 12.52 -1.06
C ARG A 80 -2.08 12.37 0.15
N GLU A 81 -2.06 11.19 0.78
CA GLU A 81 -1.18 10.85 1.91
C GLU A 81 0.29 10.62 1.49
N GLY A 82 0.54 10.36 0.20
CA GLY A 82 1.88 10.11 -0.36
C GLY A 82 2.25 8.62 -0.41
N GLU A 83 3.25 8.28 -1.25
CA GLU A 83 3.65 6.89 -1.56
C GLU A 83 4.07 6.03 -0.35
N GLU A 84 4.32 6.64 0.82
CA GLU A 84 4.68 5.93 2.06
C GLU A 84 3.48 5.26 2.76
N SER A 85 2.24 5.65 2.42
CA SER A 85 1.04 5.01 2.95
C SER A 85 0.74 3.77 2.11
N ALA A 86 1.23 2.60 2.53
CA ALA A 86 0.87 1.35 1.87
C ALA A 86 -0.64 1.10 2.02
N PRO A 87 -1.35 0.67 0.95
CA PRO A 87 -2.77 0.37 1.05
C PRO A 87 -3.02 -0.71 2.11
N PRO A 88 -4.05 -0.58 2.96
CA PRO A 88 -4.41 -1.61 3.92
C PRO A 88 -4.70 -2.93 3.15
N PRO A 89 -4.32 -4.09 3.70
CA PRO A 89 -4.43 -5.35 2.96
C PRO A 89 -5.88 -5.65 2.57
N ARG A 90 -6.05 -6.34 1.45
CA ARG A 90 -7.35 -6.60 0.81
C ARG A 90 -8.39 -7.11 1.83
N PRO A 91 -9.65 -6.62 1.78
CA PRO A 91 -10.74 -7.18 2.57
C PRO A 91 -10.89 -8.69 2.33
N ARG A 92 -11.18 -9.43 3.41
CA ARG A 92 -11.30 -10.89 3.44
C ARG A 92 -12.36 -11.34 2.42
N ARG A 93 -12.04 -12.31 1.57
CA ARG A 93 -13.02 -12.95 0.67
C ARG A 93 -13.87 -13.94 1.47
N GLU A 94 -15.17 -13.94 1.26
CA GLU A 94 -16.07 -14.98 1.78
C GLU A 94 -15.53 -16.37 1.34
N GLY A 95 -15.39 -17.29 2.29
CA GLY A 95 -14.82 -18.63 2.06
C GLY A 95 -13.29 -18.73 2.14
N ALA A 96 -12.56 -17.67 2.52
CA ALA A 96 -11.12 -17.75 2.76
C ALA A 96 -10.81 -18.55 4.04
N VAL A 97 -10.04 -19.62 3.92
CA VAL A 97 -9.50 -20.38 5.06
C VAL A 97 -8.19 -19.74 5.51
N GLU A 98 -8.15 -19.28 6.76
CA GLU A 98 -6.97 -18.66 7.36
C GLU A 98 -6.52 -19.46 8.58
N VAL A 99 -5.21 -19.63 8.73
CA VAL A 99 -4.60 -20.22 9.92
C VAL A 99 -4.19 -19.10 10.85
N TRP A 100 -4.75 -19.13 12.06
CA TRP A 100 -4.43 -18.20 13.14
C TRP A 100 -3.67 -18.94 14.24
N SER A 101 -2.62 -18.31 14.75
CA SER A 101 -1.93 -18.74 15.96
C SER A 101 -2.42 -17.86 17.11
N HIS A 102 -2.92 -18.51 18.15
CA HIS A 102 -3.48 -17.87 19.34
C HIS A 102 -2.61 -18.21 20.55
N LEU A 103 -2.25 -17.19 21.33
CA LEU A 103 -1.55 -17.33 22.60
C LEU A 103 -2.36 -16.63 23.69
N ASN A 104 -2.76 -17.39 24.71
CA ASN A 104 -3.28 -16.84 25.95
C ASN A 104 -2.09 -16.53 26.88
N ILE A 105 -1.95 -15.26 27.27
CA ILE A 105 -0.82 -14.77 28.06
C ILE A 105 -1.19 -14.74 29.55
N ALA A 106 -2.39 -14.26 29.86
CA ALA A 106 -2.98 -14.22 31.18
C ALA A 106 -4.49 -14.01 31.07
N ASP A 107 -5.19 -14.06 32.20
CA ASP A 107 -6.60 -13.69 32.25
C ASP A 107 -6.82 -12.27 31.71
N GLY A 108 -7.61 -12.15 30.64
CA GLY A 108 -7.85 -10.90 29.92
C GLY A 108 -6.76 -10.47 28.92
N VAL A 109 -5.69 -11.25 28.70
CA VAL A 109 -4.58 -10.89 27.79
C VAL A 109 -4.33 -12.00 26.76
N GLU A 110 -4.59 -11.69 25.50
CA GLU A 110 -4.46 -12.62 24.37
C GLU A 110 -3.68 -12.01 23.20
N LEU A 111 -2.91 -12.83 22.50
CA LEU A 111 -2.19 -12.47 21.28
C LEU A 111 -2.66 -13.35 20.12
N HIS A 112 -3.15 -12.71 19.06
CA HIS A 112 -3.59 -13.34 17.83
C HIS A 112 -2.64 -12.99 16.69
N ILE A 113 -2.15 -14.01 15.98
CA ILE A 113 -1.26 -13.85 14.84
C ILE A 113 -1.83 -14.59 13.65
N GLN A 114 -1.74 -13.98 12.48
CA GLN A 114 -1.93 -14.65 11.20
C GLN A 114 -0.54 -14.86 10.55
N PRO A 115 0.14 -16.00 10.78
CA PRO A 115 1.54 -16.17 10.40
C PRO A 115 1.80 -15.93 8.92
N GLY A 116 0.92 -16.45 8.05
CA GLY A 116 1.04 -16.30 6.60
C GLY A 116 0.94 -14.85 6.12
N ARG A 117 0.22 -13.98 6.83
CA ARG A 117 0.12 -12.55 6.50
C ARG A 117 1.29 -11.75 7.10
N ALA A 118 1.76 -12.16 8.26
CA ALA A 118 2.92 -11.57 8.92
C ALA A 118 4.25 -12.00 8.26
N GLY A 119 4.22 -12.99 7.36
CA GLY A 119 5.43 -13.57 6.75
C GLY A 119 6.27 -14.37 7.75
N LEU A 120 5.66 -14.79 8.87
CA LEU A 120 6.37 -15.49 9.94
C LEU A 120 6.33 -16.99 9.72
N GLY A 121 7.49 -17.62 9.75
CA GLY A 121 7.63 -19.06 9.83
C GLY A 121 7.22 -19.60 11.22
N PRO A 122 7.00 -20.92 11.36
CA PRO A 122 6.59 -21.53 12.63
C PRO A 122 7.54 -21.23 13.80
N GLU A 123 8.85 -21.23 13.54
CA GLU A 123 9.85 -20.95 14.58
C GLU A 123 9.82 -19.47 15.02
N GLU A 124 9.61 -18.55 14.09
CA GLU A 124 9.52 -17.11 14.41
C GLU A 124 8.26 -16.79 15.21
N VAL A 125 7.15 -17.47 14.92
CA VAL A 125 5.91 -17.36 15.71
C VAL A 125 6.14 -17.85 17.15
N ARG A 126 6.82 -19.00 17.32
CA ARG A 126 7.15 -19.52 18.66
C ARG A 126 8.05 -18.56 19.43
N GLU A 127 9.06 -18.01 18.77
CA GLU A 127 9.97 -17.05 19.39
C GLU A 127 9.25 -15.76 19.81
N LEU A 128 8.34 -15.26 18.98
CA LEU A 128 7.49 -14.12 19.31
C LEU A 128 6.60 -14.41 20.52
N PHE A 129 5.99 -15.59 20.59
CA PHE A 129 5.21 -16.02 21.75
C PHE A 129 6.05 -16.06 23.02
N ARG A 130 7.25 -16.65 22.96
CA ARG A 130 8.17 -16.71 24.10
C ARG A 130 8.51 -15.31 24.61
N LYS A 131 8.90 -14.40 23.72
CA LYS A 131 9.23 -13.01 24.08
C LYS A 131 8.04 -12.25 24.65
N THR A 132 6.84 -12.46 24.11
CA THR A 132 5.63 -11.80 24.60
C THR A 132 5.30 -12.25 26.03
N MET A 133 5.44 -13.56 26.32
CA MET A 133 5.29 -14.09 27.67
C MET A 133 6.33 -13.53 28.64
N GLU A 134 7.59 -13.42 28.21
CA GLU A 134 8.67 -12.84 29.01
C GLU A 134 8.42 -11.36 29.32
N ALA A 135 8.02 -10.58 28.32
CA ALA A 135 7.69 -9.17 28.47
C ALA A 135 6.51 -8.96 29.42
N TYR A 136 5.46 -9.79 29.33
CA TYR A 136 4.34 -9.72 30.26
C TYR A 136 4.78 -10.03 31.70
N ARG A 137 5.64 -11.04 31.88
CA ARG A 137 6.19 -11.39 33.21
C ARG A 137 7.03 -10.25 33.78
N SER A 138 7.89 -9.60 32.98
CA SER A 138 8.71 -8.50 33.48
C SER A 138 7.85 -7.31 33.93
N ILE A 139 6.82 -6.96 33.16
CA ILE A 139 5.90 -5.86 33.51
C ILE A 139 5.15 -6.17 34.83
N LYS A 140 4.63 -7.40 34.97
CA LYS A 140 3.94 -7.80 36.20
C LYS A 140 4.87 -7.90 37.41
N THR A 141 6.16 -8.20 37.20
CA THR A 141 7.14 -8.28 38.30
C THR A 141 7.52 -6.88 38.79
N ASP A 142 7.55 -5.87 37.92
CA ASP A 142 7.79 -4.47 38.29
C ASP A 142 6.64 -3.83 39.09
N GLU A 143 5.39 -4.26 38.87
CA GLU A 143 4.24 -3.81 39.67
C GLU A 143 4.17 -4.44 41.08
N GLY A 144 4.93 -5.50 41.34
CA GLY A 144 4.95 -6.21 42.63
C GLY A 144 5.92 -5.65 43.68
N ASN A 145 6.71 -4.63 43.36
CA ASN A 145 7.74 -4.07 44.25
C ASN A 145 7.54 -2.58 44.57
N LYS A 146 6.28 -2.13 44.66
CA LYS A 146 5.94 -0.76 45.08
C LYS A 146 4.92 -0.75 46.21
#